data_AF-A0A926N4G1-F1
#
_entry.id   AF-A0A926N4G1-F1
#
_cell.length_a   1.000
_cell.length_b   1.000
_cell.length_c   1.000
_cell.angle_alpha   90.00
_cell.angle_beta   90.00
_cell.angle_gamma   90.00
#
_symmetry.space_group_name_H-M   'P 1'
#
loop_
_entity.id
_entity.type
_entity.pdbx_description
1 polymer ?
#
loop_
_entity_poly.entity_id
_entity_poly.type
_entity_poly.pdbx_seq_one_letter_code
_entity_poly.pdbx_strand_id
1 'polypeptide(L)'
;IDDVVGAIPVHMFAGIFGTLVVPISNSDTSFGTQFVGTLSVCVFSFVLSYLLFLALKTTVGLRISKAAEKLGTDKSEIGVTAYSIRD
;
A
#
# COMPACT_ATOMS: atom_id res chain seq x y z
N ILE A 1 -10.13 7.42 -2.29
CA ILE A 1 -9.27 6.31 -1.81
C ILE A 1 -8.51 6.88 -0.63
N ASP A 2 -8.73 6.32 0.55
CA ASP A 2 -8.05 6.76 1.78
C ASP A 2 -6.71 6.03 1.87
N ASP A 3 -5.72 6.58 1.17
CA ASP A 3 -4.34 6.12 1.22
C ASP A 3 -3.62 6.88 2.34
N VAL A 4 -3.76 6.35 3.55
CA VAL A 4 -3.47 7.05 4.82
C VAL A 4 -2.04 7.60 4.94
N VAL A 5 -1.08 7.07 4.17
CA VAL A 5 0.31 7.54 4.14
C VAL A 5 0.76 8.06 2.77
N GLY A 6 -0.12 8.09 1.76
CA GLY A 6 0.26 8.44 0.40
C GLY A 6 1.17 7.41 -0.27
N ALA A 7 1.00 6.12 0.05
CA ALA A 7 1.83 5.05 -0.50
C ALA A 7 1.73 4.95 -2.03
N ILE A 8 0.55 5.16 -2.60
CA ILE A 8 0.28 5.06 -4.03
C ILE A 8 1.04 6.16 -4.81
N PRO A 9 0.89 7.46 -4.52
CA PRO A 9 1.63 8.50 -5.24
C PRO A 9 3.15 8.39 -5.03
N VAL A 10 3.61 8.12 -3.80
CA VAL A 10 5.05 8.16 -3.47
C VAL A 10 5.79 6.90 -3.92
N HIS A 11 5.19 5.71 -3.82
CA HIS A 11 5.90 4.46 -4.12
C HIS A 11 5.47 3.87 -5.46
N MET A 12 4.17 3.79 -5.75
CA MET A 12 3.69 3.18 -7.00
C MET A 12 3.99 4.08 -8.19
N PHE A 13 3.48 5.32 -8.21
CA PHE A 13 3.66 6.22 -9.36
C PHE A 13 5.11 6.68 -9.53
N ALA A 14 5.80 7.05 -8.45
CA ALA A 14 7.21 7.40 -8.54
C ALA A 14 8.07 6.19 -8.96
N GLY A 15 7.75 4.99 -8.48
CA GLY A 15 8.43 3.75 -8.89
C GLY A 15 8.19 3.41 -10.36
N ILE A 16 6.96 3.57 -10.86
CA ILE A 16 6.64 3.43 -12.29
C ILE A 16 7.47 4.41 -13.11
N PHE A 17 7.42 5.70 -12.77
CA PHE A 17 8.19 6.72 -13.46
C PHE A 17 9.69 6.39 -13.45
N GLY A 18 10.25 6.15 -12.27
CA GLY A 18 11.66 5.83 -12.09
C GLY A 18 12.11 4.62 -12.90
N THR A 19 11.29 3.56 -12.96
CA THR A 19 11.61 2.35 -13.75
C THR A 19 11.55 2.62 -15.26
N LEU A 20 10.55 3.37 -15.72
CA LEU A 20 10.36 3.67 -17.14
C LEU A 20 11.46 4.57 -17.71
N VAL A 21 12.07 5.44 -16.89
CA VAL A 21 13.13 6.36 -17.34
C VAL A 21 14.55 5.80 -17.25
N VAL A 22 14.76 4.60 -16.69
CA VAL A 22 16.08 3.94 -16.63
C VAL A 22 16.79 3.88 -18.00
N PRO A 23 16.12 3.61 -19.13
CA PRO A 23 16.79 3.55 -20.44
C PRO A 23 17.42 4.87 -20.90
N ILE A 24 17.11 6.00 -20.23
CA ILE A 24 17.74 7.30 -20.50
C ILE A 24 19.21 7.31 -20.05
N SER A 25 19.55 6.59 -18.98
CA SER A 25 20.89 6.59 -18.37
C SER A 25 21.60 5.24 -18.39
N ASN A 26 20.91 4.17 -18.79
CA ASN A 26 21.47 2.81 -18.86
C ASN A 26 21.16 2.14 -20.20
N SER A 27 22.20 1.94 -21.02
CA SER A 27 22.11 1.32 -22.35
C SER A 27 21.86 -0.19 -22.33
N ASP A 28 21.97 -0.86 -21.18
CA ASP A 28 21.76 -2.31 -21.06
C ASP A 28 20.26 -2.68 -20.99
N THR A 29 19.37 -1.70 -21.04
CA THR A 29 17.91 -1.89 -21.02
C THR A 29 17.22 -1.08 -22.10
N SER A 30 15.91 -1.30 -22.27
CA SER A 30 15.07 -0.59 -23.23
C SER A 30 13.75 -0.16 -22.60
N PHE A 31 13.10 0.85 -23.17
CA PHE A 31 11.76 1.26 -22.74
C PHE A 31 10.74 0.11 -22.80
N GLY A 32 10.84 -0.76 -23.81
CA GLY A 32 9.97 -1.93 -23.94
C GLY A 32 10.17 -2.93 -22.81
N THR A 33 11.43 -3.27 -22.49
CA THR A 33 11.76 -4.17 -21.38
C THR A 33 11.28 -3.62 -20.05
N GLN A 34 11.52 -2.34 -19.77
CA GLN A 34 11.07 -1.71 -18.53
C GLN A 34 9.55 -1.63 -18.44
N PHE A 35 8.86 -1.30 -19.54
CA PHE A 35 7.40 -1.27 -19.56
C PHE A 35 6.79 -2.64 -19.23
N VAL A 36 7.27 -3.72 -19.87
CA VAL A 36 6.78 -5.08 -19.61
C VAL A 36 7.05 -5.48 -18.17
N GLY A 37 8.25 -5.20 -17.64
CA GLY A 37 8.61 -5.46 -16.25
C GLY A 37 7.72 -4.72 -15.26
N THR A 38 7.59 -3.39 -15.42
CA THR A 38 6.73 -2.53 -14.59
C THR A 38 5.28 -3.01 -14.60
N LEU A 39 4.72 -3.26 -15.79
CA LEU A 39 3.33 -3.73 -15.92
C LEU A 39 3.14 -5.09 -15.22
N SER A 40 4.09 -6.01 -15.41
CA SER A 40 4.06 -7.33 -14.77
C SER A 40 4.03 -7.22 -13.24
N VAL A 41 4.90 -6.38 -12.67
CA VAL A 41 4.94 -6.15 -11.21
C VAL A 41 3.66 -5.49 -10.71
N CYS A 42 3.16 -4.46 -11.40
CA CYS A 42 1.92 -3.79 -11.02
C CYS A 42 0.72 -4.73 -11.01
N VAL A 43 0.53 -5.51 -12.09
CA VAL A 43 -0.59 -6.45 -12.22
C VAL A 43 -0.48 -7.56 -11.19
N PHE A 44 0.68 -8.19 -11.05
CA PHE A 44 0.89 -9.27 -10.09
C PHE A 44 0.62 -8.79 -8.67
N SER A 45 1.21 -7.66 -8.27
CA SER A 45 1.07 -7.12 -6.92
C SER A 45 -0.37 -6.75 -6.61
N PHE A 46 -1.05 -6.04 -7.53
CA PHE A 46 -2.45 -5.66 -7.33
C PHE A 46 -3.38 -6.86 -7.22
N VAL A 47 -3.28 -7.83 -8.15
CA VAL A 47 -4.17 -9.00 -8.17
C VAL A 47 -3.95 -9.86 -6.93
N LEU A 48 -2.69 -10.17 -6.60
CA LEU A 48 -2.38 -11.00 -5.44
C LEU A 48 -2.81 -10.34 -4.14
N SER A 49 -2.47 -9.06 -3.94
CA SER A 49 -2.89 -8.32 -2.76
C SER A 49 -4.41 -8.21 -2.67
N TYR A 50 -5.10 -7.91 -3.77
CA TYR A 50 -6.56 -7.82 -3.78
C TYR A 50 -7.21 -9.12 -3.35
N LEU A 51 -6.78 -10.25 -3.94
CA LEU A 51 -7.32 -11.57 -3.58
C LEU A 51 -7.01 -11.93 -2.12
N LEU A 52 -5.80 -11.67 -1.64
CA LEU A 52 -5.41 -11.92 -0.26
C LEU A 52 -6.24 -11.10 0.73
N PHE A 53 -6.34 -9.79 0.53
CA PHE A 53 -7.11 -8.92 1.42
C PHE A 53 -8.62 -9.18 1.33
N LEU A 54 -9.12 -9.57 0.16
CA LEU A 54 -10.51 -10.01 0.01
C LEU A 54 -10.75 -11.28 0.83
N ALA A 55 -9.88 -12.28 0.72
CA ALA A 55 -9.98 -13.52 1.49
C ALA A 55 -9.96 -13.21 3.00
N LEU A 56 -8.99 -12.44 3.49
CA LEU A 56 -8.90 -12.03 4.90
C LEU A 56 -10.16 -11.30 5.36
N LYS A 57 -10.68 -10.36 4.56
CA LYS A 57 -11.91 -9.62 4.87
C LYS A 57 -13.11 -10.54 5.03
N THR A 58 -13.23 -11.58 4.21
CA THR A 58 -14.38 -12.50 4.22
C THR A 58 -14.28 -13.61 5.26
N THR A 59 -13.08 -13.95 5.73
CA THR A 59 -12.88 -15.07 6.68
C THR A 59 -12.73 -14.58 8.11
N VAL A 60 -11.65 -13.86 8.41
CA VAL A 60 -11.29 -13.44 9.79
C VAL A 60 -11.64 -11.97 10.06
N GLY A 61 -11.87 -11.19 9.01
CA GLY A 61 -12.07 -9.74 9.09
C GLY A 61 -10.74 -8.98 9.01
N LEU A 62 -10.77 -7.80 8.40
CA LEU A 62 -9.59 -6.94 8.20
C LEU A 62 -9.65 -5.61 8.96
N ARG A 63 -10.86 -5.10 9.24
CA ARG A 63 -11.07 -3.80 9.88
C ARG A 63 -11.76 -3.99 11.22
N ILE A 64 -11.34 -3.23 12.21
CA ILE A 64 -11.97 -3.16 13.53
C ILE A 64 -13.41 -2.63 13.44
N SER A 65 -14.18 -2.81 14.51
CA SER A 65 -15.53 -2.27 14.60
C SER A 65 -15.53 -0.73 14.53
N LYS A 66 -16.63 -0.13 14.06
CA LYS A 66 -16.78 1.34 14.03
C LYS A 66 -16.63 1.99 15.42
N ALA A 67 -17.06 1.29 16.47
CA ALA A 67 -16.91 1.76 17.85
C ALA A 67 -15.43 1.76 18.27
N ALA A 68 -14.68 0.71 17.94
CA ALA A 68 -13.24 0.63 18.18
C ALA A 68 -12.46 1.69 17.37
N GLU A 69 -12.82 1.89 16.10
CA GLU A 69 -12.21 2.93 15.24
C GLU A 69 -12.41 4.33 15.81
N LYS A 70 -13.59 4.63 16.35
CA LYS A 70 -13.87 5.92 17.03
C LYS A 70 -13.10 6.07 18.34
N LEU A 71 -12.83 4.98 19.05
CA LEU A 71 -12.10 4.97 20.32
C LEU A 71 -10.58 5.07 20.14
N GLY A 72 -10.05 4.53 19.03
CA GLY A 72 -8.63 4.43 18.71
C GLY A 72 -8.02 3.09 19.12
N THR A 73 -7.16 2.53 18.27
CA THR A 73 -6.56 1.18 18.44
C THR A 73 -5.75 1.03 19.72
N ASP A 74 -5.05 2.08 20.15
CA ASP A 74 -4.30 2.09 21.42
C ASP A 74 -5.20 1.71 22.60
N LYS A 75 -6.43 2.25 22.61
CA LYS A 75 -7.40 1.99 23.67
C LYS A 75 -8.19 0.71 23.42
N SER A 76 -8.65 0.46 22.20
CA SER A 76 -9.55 -0.66 21.91
C SER A 76 -8.86 -2.02 21.81
N GLU A 77 -7.58 -2.06 21.46
CA GLU A 77 -6.82 -3.31 21.30
C GLU A 77 -5.77 -3.49 22.40
N ILE A 78 -5.07 -2.42 22.78
CA ILE A 78 -3.95 -2.49 23.73
C ILE A 78 -4.37 -2.07 25.15
N GLY A 79 -5.48 -1.35 25.30
CA GLY A 79 -5.99 -0.90 26.61
C GLY A 79 -5.21 0.27 27.21
N VAL A 80 -4.40 0.96 26.41
CA VAL A 80 -3.54 2.07 26.86
C VAL A 80 -3.94 3.38 26.20
N THR A 81 -3.51 4.49 26.80
CA THR A 81 -3.54 5.80 26.15
C THR A 81 -2.10 6.13 25.79
N ALA A 82 -1.74 6.06 24.49
CA ALA A 82 -0.36 6.27 24.07
C ALA A 82 0.16 7.68 24.42
N TYR A 83 -0.74 8.67 24.44
CA TYR A 83 -0.43 10.05 24.80
C TYR A 83 -1.36 10.51 25.92
N SER A 84 -0.90 10.40 27.17
CA SER A 84 -1.53 11.07 28.30
C SER A 84 -1.15 12.55 28.27
N ILE A 85 -2.05 13.37 27.72
CA ILE A 85 -2.17 14.84 27.87
C ILE A 85 -1.36 15.70 26.88
N ARG A 86 -2.09 16.58 26.18
CA ARG A 86 -1.77 18.01 26.05
C ARG A 86 -3.08 18.79 26.24
N ASP A 87 -3.47 18.87 27.49
CA ASP A 87 -4.24 19.97 28.04
C ASP A 87 -3.22 21.01 28.52
#